data_AF-A0A7M7M4B2-F1
#
_entry.id   AF-A0A7M7M4B2-F1
#
_cell.length_a   1.000
_cell.length_b   1.000
_cell.length_c   1.000
_cell.angle_alpha   90.00
_cell.angle_beta   90.00
_cell.angle_gamma   90.00
#
_symmetry.space_group_name_H-M   'P 1'
#
loop_
_entity.id
_entity.type
_entity.pdbx_description
1 polymer ?
#
loop_
_entity_poly.entity_id
_entity_poly.type
_entity_poly.pdbx_seq_one_letter_code
_entity_poly.pdbx_strand_id
1 'polypeptide(L)'
;MPKIGMLNMYNLGVHLRTIYDEFLGEIYMQETTKMQTAEYPLSILAGQLVNAGLWPPAKQQRWNADINWQPIPIDYIAAHEDTLLLGIQCPNFILEMEKVLNTSHARERISQHLPLFDYISNYTGMNIRRPSEVALLYSVLETKADLNQPLPYWARDIFPNGGMYNVSLLEYDLLWETPLQKKLNGGAIVREILVNLLMYIKGDIPRKRKLMMFSGNERNVVSVLKSLNLWSPHIPNEAASVIFELYFDNETESHGVKINYYTGVDGITIPLKIPNCTEICPIRTFLYSLIDILPENTQRLCHCGKIDLSDQSVISNDIIYSSRSVSHRLQSIMHLSILLVITLFV
;
A
#
# COMPACT_ATOMS: atom_id res chain seq x y z
N MET A 1 -14.06 1.20 -13.28
CA MET A 1 -14.46 1.41 -11.88
C MET A 1 -15.95 1.70 -11.81
N PRO A 2 -16.74 0.94 -11.03
CA PRO A 2 -18.15 1.22 -10.75
C PRO A 2 -18.36 2.56 -10.03
N LYS A 3 -19.56 3.13 -10.07
CA LYS A 3 -19.88 4.42 -9.40
C LYS A 3 -19.62 4.36 -7.88
N ILE A 4 -19.94 3.23 -7.24
CA ILE A 4 -19.69 3.04 -5.81
C ILE A 4 -18.19 3.05 -5.51
N GLY A 5 -17.38 2.34 -6.30
CA GLY A 5 -15.92 2.39 -6.18
C GLY A 5 -15.36 3.80 -6.38
N MET A 6 -15.91 4.58 -7.33
CA MET A 6 -15.50 5.98 -7.51
C MET A 6 -15.80 6.83 -6.26
N LEU A 7 -16.96 6.61 -5.65
CA LEU A 7 -17.37 7.29 -4.42
C LEU A 7 -16.49 6.90 -3.23
N ASN A 8 -16.12 5.61 -3.11
CA ASN A 8 -15.22 5.14 -2.05
C ASN A 8 -13.86 5.84 -2.13
N MET A 9 -13.28 5.96 -3.33
CA MET A 9 -12.01 6.70 -3.53
C MET A 9 -12.15 8.18 -3.16
N TYR A 10 -13.24 8.83 -3.60
CA TYR A 10 -13.51 10.21 -3.22
C TYR A 10 -13.64 10.36 -1.70
N ASN A 11 -14.34 9.44 -1.04
CA ASN A 11 -14.55 9.43 0.40
C ASN A 11 -13.26 9.19 1.20
N LEU A 12 -12.30 8.40 0.68
CA LEU A 12 -10.96 8.34 1.25
C LEU A 12 -10.29 9.72 1.22
N GLY A 13 -10.40 10.46 0.12
CA GLY A 13 -9.92 11.84 0.03
C GLY A 13 -10.57 12.75 1.08
N VAL A 14 -11.90 12.67 1.22
CA VAL A 14 -12.66 13.42 2.24
C VAL A 14 -12.24 13.02 3.66
N HIS A 15 -11.99 11.73 3.90
CA HIS A 15 -11.54 11.22 5.18
C HIS A 15 -10.16 11.79 5.55
N LEU A 16 -9.19 11.70 4.64
CA LEU A 16 -7.86 12.30 4.81
C LEU A 16 -7.98 13.82 5.03
N ARG A 17 -8.85 14.50 4.29
CA ARG A 17 -9.10 15.93 4.50
C ARG A 17 -9.63 16.22 5.89
N THR A 18 -10.58 15.42 6.36
CA THR A 18 -11.22 15.60 7.67
C THR A 18 -10.23 15.39 8.81
N ILE A 19 -9.38 14.37 8.73
CA ILE A 19 -8.40 14.06 9.78
C ILE A 19 -7.25 15.07 9.78
N TYR A 20 -6.78 15.48 8.60
CA TYR A 20 -5.56 16.29 8.46
C TYR A 20 -5.82 17.74 8.03
N ASP A 21 -7.05 18.25 8.17
CA ASP A 21 -7.45 19.58 7.66
C ASP A 21 -6.52 20.70 8.13
N GLU A 22 -6.35 20.82 9.45
CA GLU A 22 -5.49 21.82 10.09
C GLU A 22 -4.02 21.62 9.72
N PHE A 23 -3.57 20.37 9.71
CA PHE A 23 -2.19 20.02 9.36
C PHE A 23 -1.86 20.40 7.91
N LEU A 24 -2.74 20.10 6.96
CA LEU A 24 -2.52 20.33 5.53
C LEU A 24 -2.73 21.80 5.13
N GLY A 25 -3.70 22.49 5.73
CA GLY A 25 -4.13 23.82 5.33
C GLY A 25 -5.10 23.80 4.14
N GLU A 26 -5.72 24.94 3.81
CA GLU A 26 -6.78 25.03 2.77
C GLU A 26 -6.22 24.95 1.33
N ILE A 27 -5.05 25.52 1.09
CA ILE A 27 -4.52 25.73 -0.27
C ILE A 27 -3.68 24.53 -0.70
N TYR A 28 -4.03 23.94 -1.85
CA TYR A 28 -3.19 22.92 -2.48
C TYR A 28 -1.89 23.54 -2.99
N MET A 29 -0.75 22.92 -2.68
CA MET A 29 0.54 23.24 -3.29
C MET A 29 1.27 21.94 -3.65
N GLN A 30 1.89 21.88 -4.83
CA GLN A 30 2.63 20.71 -5.30
C GLN A 30 3.79 20.33 -4.36
N GLU A 31 4.31 21.30 -3.62
CA GLU A 31 5.37 21.03 -2.67
C GLU A 31 4.84 20.49 -1.35
N THR A 32 3.58 20.75 -1.01
CA THR A 32 2.91 20.21 0.18
C THR A 32 2.47 18.76 -0.01
N THR A 33 2.07 18.39 -1.23
CA THR A 33 1.56 17.05 -1.51
C THR A 33 2.16 16.47 -2.78
N LYS A 34 2.59 15.21 -2.70
CA LYS A 34 2.99 14.41 -3.87
C LYS A 34 2.12 13.16 -3.96
N MET A 35 1.73 12.81 -5.17
CA MET A 35 1.03 11.56 -5.46
C MET A 35 1.77 10.80 -6.56
N GLN A 36 2.01 9.52 -6.32
CA GLN A 36 2.49 8.57 -7.32
C GLN A 36 1.42 7.49 -7.53
N THR A 37 1.16 7.15 -8.78
CA THR A 37 0.27 6.05 -9.16
C THR A 37 1.05 5.00 -9.92
N ALA A 38 0.58 3.77 -9.91
CA ALA A 38 1.04 2.79 -10.89
C ALA A 38 0.54 3.17 -12.30
N GLU A 39 1.29 2.84 -13.35
CA GLU A 39 0.91 3.14 -14.73
C GLU A 39 -0.18 2.15 -15.25
N TYR A 40 -1.38 2.24 -14.67
CA TYR A 40 -2.57 1.60 -15.23
C TYR A 40 -3.84 2.39 -14.87
N PRO A 41 -4.92 2.30 -15.70
CA PRO A 41 -6.04 3.24 -15.63
C PRO A 41 -6.75 3.32 -14.27
N LEU A 42 -6.94 2.20 -13.58
CA LEU A 42 -7.70 2.19 -12.32
C LEU A 42 -6.94 2.91 -11.20
N SER A 43 -5.62 2.73 -11.10
CA SER A 43 -4.79 3.44 -10.11
C SER A 43 -4.75 4.95 -10.39
N ILE A 44 -4.60 5.34 -11.66
CA ILE A 44 -4.64 6.75 -12.07
C ILE A 44 -5.97 7.41 -11.70
N LEU A 45 -7.09 6.76 -12.01
CA LEU A 45 -8.43 7.26 -11.69
C LEU A 45 -8.66 7.33 -10.18
N ALA A 46 -8.22 6.32 -9.42
CA ALA A 46 -8.29 6.31 -7.96
C ALA A 46 -7.55 7.52 -7.37
N GLY A 47 -6.33 7.78 -7.83
CA GLY A 47 -5.56 8.96 -7.43
C GLY A 47 -6.25 10.28 -7.70
N GLN A 48 -6.87 10.44 -8.87
CA GLN A 48 -7.64 11.64 -9.20
C GLN A 48 -8.87 11.83 -8.29
N LEU A 49 -9.58 10.75 -7.97
CA LEU A 49 -10.77 10.77 -7.12
C LEU A 49 -10.40 11.10 -5.66
N VAL A 50 -9.34 10.49 -5.13
CA VAL A 50 -8.81 10.83 -3.80
C VAL A 50 -8.42 12.30 -3.74
N ASN A 51 -7.69 12.81 -4.74
CA ASN A 51 -7.35 14.23 -4.82
C ASN A 51 -8.58 15.15 -4.91
N ALA A 52 -9.63 14.73 -5.60
CA ALA A 52 -10.87 15.51 -5.68
C ALA A 52 -11.58 15.66 -4.32
N GLY A 53 -11.57 14.61 -3.49
CA GLY A 53 -12.11 14.67 -2.12
C GLY A 53 -11.19 15.37 -1.12
N LEU A 54 -9.87 15.24 -1.33
CA LEU A 54 -8.85 15.79 -0.44
C LEU A 54 -8.62 17.30 -0.64
N TRP A 55 -8.72 17.78 -1.89
CA TRP A 55 -8.36 19.14 -2.27
C TRP A 55 -9.50 19.84 -3.02
N PRO A 56 -10.67 20.05 -2.38
CA PRO A 56 -11.66 20.97 -2.93
C PRO A 56 -11.01 22.35 -3.13
N PRO A 57 -11.25 23.05 -4.26
CA PRO A 57 -10.57 24.29 -4.55
C PRO A 57 -10.89 25.37 -3.52
N ALA A 58 -9.83 25.82 -2.83
CA ALA A 58 -9.85 27.03 -2.02
C ALA A 58 -10.37 28.21 -2.86
N LYS A 59 -10.91 29.26 -2.21
CA LYS A 59 -11.50 30.41 -2.92
C LYS A 59 -10.57 31.00 -4.00
N GLN A 60 -9.27 31.05 -3.71
CA GLN A 60 -8.24 31.60 -4.60
C GLN A 60 -7.81 30.64 -5.72
N GLN A 61 -8.04 29.34 -5.56
CA GLN A 61 -7.69 28.29 -6.53
C GLN A 61 -8.90 27.83 -7.36
N ARG A 62 -10.07 28.42 -7.11
CA ARG A 62 -11.28 28.14 -7.86
C ARG A 62 -11.19 28.78 -9.25
N TRP A 63 -10.85 27.97 -10.24
CA TRP A 63 -10.75 28.36 -11.65
C TRP A 63 -12.12 28.42 -12.36
N ASN A 64 -13.14 27.74 -11.81
CA ASN A 64 -14.51 27.73 -12.33
C ASN A 64 -15.51 27.73 -11.16
N ALA A 65 -16.55 28.57 -11.23
CA ALA A 65 -17.54 28.72 -10.16
C ALA A 65 -18.49 27.52 -10.03
N ASP A 66 -18.77 26.82 -11.13
CA ASP A 66 -19.74 25.72 -11.19
C ASP A 66 -19.08 24.35 -10.95
N ILE A 67 -17.74 24.30 -10.90
CA ILE A 67 -16.96 23.06 -10.76
C ILE A 67 -16.15 23.12 -9.47
N ASN A 68 -16.56 22.35 -8.45
CA ASN A 68 -15.82 22.22 -7.20
C ASN A 68 -14.69 21.18 -7.29
N TRP A 69 -13.83 21.33 -8.28
CA TRP A 69 -12.68 20.47 -8.55
C TRP A 69 -11.52 21.29 -9.12
N GLN A 70 -10.28 20.89 -8.82
CA GLN A 70 -9.07 21.48 -9.40
C GLN A 70 -8.14 20.39 -9.94
N PRO A 71 -7.40 20.68 -11.03
CA PRO A 71 -6.43 19.75 -11.56
C PRO A 71 -5.24 19.61 -10.60
N ILE A 72 -4.90 18.37 -10.26
CA ILE A 72 -3.76 18.03 -9.41
C ILE A 72 -2.87 17.03 -10.16
N PRO A 73 -1.57 17.33 -10.32
CA PRO A 73 -0.65 16.42 -11.00
C PRO A 73 -0.50 15.10 -10.24
N ILE A 74 -0.30 14.04 -11.01
CA ILE A 74 0.06 12.70 -10.54
C ILE A 74 1.34 12.26 -11.25
N ASP A 75 2.24 11.62 -10.51
CA ASP A 75 3.46 11.05 -11.05
C ASP A 75 3.25 9.54 -11.27
N TYR A 76 3.92 8.96 -12.26
CA TYR A 76 4.02 7.51 -12.42
C TYR A 76 5.36 7.14 -13.06
N ILE A 77 5.77 5.89 -12.87
CA ILE A 77 6.90 5.27 -13.56
C ILE A 77 6.33 4.33 -14.61
N ALA A 78 7.00 4.20 -15.77
CA ALA A 78 6.56 3.28 -16.81
C ALA A 78 6.40 1.87 -16.23
N ALA A 79 5.33 1.17 -16.58
CA ALA A 79 4.90 -0.06 -15.91
C ALA A 79 5.99 -1.15 -15.88
N HIS A 80 6.76 -1.25 -16.96
CA HIS A 80 7.86 -2.22 -17.11
C HIS A 80 9.12 -1.86 -16.30
N GLU A 81 9.22 -0.64 -15.77
CA GLU A 81 10.32 -0.14 -14.94
C GLU A 81 9.89 0.04 -13.48
N ASP A 82 8.59 0.00 -13.19
CA ASP A 82 8.03 0.22 -11.86
C ASP A 82 8.21 -1.00 -10.94
N THR A 83 9.36 -1.05 -10.27
CA THR A 83 9.66 -2.08 -9.26
C THR A 83 9.09 -1.75 -7.88
N LEU A 84 8.40 -0.62 -7.71
CA LEU A 84 7.82 -0.17 -6.44
C LEU A 84 6.37 -0.64 -6.31
N LEU A 85 5.49 -0.21 -7.22
CA LEU A 85 4.06 -0.50 -7.17
C LEU A 85 3.70 -1.71 -8.05
N LEU A 86 4.52 -2.02 -9.05
CA LEU A 86 4.33 -3.14 -9.98
C LEU A 86 5.43 -4.20 -9.88
N GLY A 87 6.07 -4.33 -8.71
CA GLY A 87 7.16 -5.29 -8.46
C GLY A 87 6.80 -6.77 -8.72
N ILE A 88 5.51 -7.14 -8.74
CA ILE A 88 5.06 -8.48 -9.14
C ILE A 88 5.20 -8.78 -10.64
N GLN A 89 5.24 -7.74 -11.49
CA GLN A 89 5.45 -7.86 -12.94
C GLN A 89 6.92 -8.04 -13.30
N CYS A 90 7.78 -7.93 -12.30
CA CYS A 90 9.20 -8.11 -12.44
C CYS A 90 9.57 -9.50 -12.99
N PRO A 91 10.48 -9.61 -13.98
CA PRO A 91 10.87 -10.90 -14.56
C PRO A 91 11.31 -11.94 -13.53
N ASN A 92 12.15 -11.53 -12.57
CA ASN A 92 12.61 -12.44 -11.53
C ASN A 92 11.52 -12.81 -10.52
N PHE A 93 10.57 -11.92 -10.25
CA PHE A 93 9.43 -12.25 -9.41
C PHE A 93 8.57 -13.33 -10.08
N ILE A 94 8.30 -13.18 -11.37
CA ILE A 94 7.54 -14.16 -12.16
C ILE A 94 8.24 -15.53 -12.16
N LEU A 95 9.55 -15.56 -12.44
CA LEU A 95 10.33 -16.80 -12.40
C LEU A 95 10.32 -17.45 -11.01
N GLU A 96 10.40 -16.65 -9.95
CA GLU A 96 10.35 -17.15 -8.58
C GLU A 96 8.97 -17.71 -8.23
N MET A 97 7.90 -17.06 -8.70
CA MET A 97 6.53 -17.55 -8.53
C MET A 97 6.35 -18.94 -9.18
N GLU A 98 6.91 -19.17 -10.38
CA GLU A 98 6.90 -20.50 -11.00
C GLU A 98 7.60 -21.56 -10.15
N LYS A 99 8.70 -21.20 -9.47
CA LYS A 99 9.37 -22.13 -8.53
C LYS A 99 8.50 -22.40 -7.31
N VAL A 100 7.90 -21.35 -6.72
CA VAL A 100 7.00 -21.46 -5.57
C VAL A 100 5.85 -22.42 -5.87
N LEU A 101 5.17 -22.25 -7.00
CA LEU A 101 4.07 -23.12 -7.44
C LEU A 101 4.48 -24.59 -7.62
N ASN A 102 5.77 -24.87 -7.82
CA ASN A 102 6.31 -26.21 -7.98
C ASN A 102 6.81 -26.85 -6.67
N THR A 103 6.84 -26.11 -5.57
CA THR A 103 7.20 -26.66 -4.25
C THR A 103 6.15 -27.65 -3.75
N SER A 104 6.57 -28.63 -2.94
CA SER A 104 5.65 -29.58 -2.30
C SER A 104 4.62 -28.85 -1.43
N HIS A 105 5.06 -27.83 -0.69
CA HIS A 105 4.21 -27.04 0.18
C HIS A 105 3.09 -26.31 -0.58
N ALA A 106 3.42 -25.58 -1.65
CA ALA A 106 2.43 -24.90 -2.47
C ALA A 106 1.49 -25.88 -3.16
N ARG A 107 2.03 -26.98 -3.73
CA ARG A 107 1.23 -28.01 -4.41
C ARG A 107 0.23 -28.67 -3.46
N GLU A 108 0.63 -28.97 -2.22
CA GLU A 108 -0.27 -29.52 -1.21
C GLU A 108 -1.43 -28.56 -0.91
N ARG A 109 -1.14 -27.28 -0.63
CA ARG A 109 -2.17 -26.26 -0.38
C ARG A 109 -3.09 -26.07 -1.58
N ILE A 110 -2.55 -26.00 -2.80
CA ILE A 110 -3.33 -25.84 -4.04
C ILE A 110 -4.18 -27.08 -4.32
N SER A 111 -3.67 -28.29 -4.05
CA SER A 111 -4.36 -29.56 -4.32
C SER A 111 -5.72 -29.65 -3.63
N GLN A 112 -5.85 -29.03 -2.46
CA GLN A 112 -7.10 -28.97 -1.69
C GLN A 112 -8.21 -28.20 -2.42
N HIS A 113 -7.85 -27.38 -3.41
CA HIS A 113 -8.76 -26.53 -4.17
C HIS A 113 -8.98 -27.01 -5.62
N LEU A 114 -8.38 -28.12 -6.05
CA LEU A 114 -8.58 -28.64 -7.42
C LEU A 114 -10.05 -28.90 -7.78
N PRO A 115 -10.92 -29.43 -6.90
CA PRO A 115 -12.33 -29.58 -7.22
C PRO A 115 -13.02 -28.24 -7.55
N LEU A 116 -12.62 -27.15 -6.89
CA LEU A 116 -13.13 -25.82 -7.20
C LEU A 116 -12.62 -25.33 -8.56
N PHE A 117 -11.36 -25.61 -8.89
CA PHE A 117 -10.78 -25.21 -10.18
C PHE A 117 -11.49 -25.93 -11.33
N ASP A 118 -11.73 -27.23 -11.20
CA ASP A 118 -12.48 -28.02 -12.18
C ASP A 118 -13.93 -27.54 -12.28
N TYR A 119 -14.58 -27.23 -11.14
CA TYR A 119 -15.93 -26.66 -11.11
C TYR A 119 -16.00 -25.35 -11.91
N ILE A 120 -15.13 -24.38 -11.62
CA ILE A 120 -15.12 -23.09 -12.32
C ILE A 120 -14.79 -23.30 -13.80
N SER A 121 -13.84 -24.17 -14.13
CA SER A 121 -13.46 -24.45 -15.52
C SER A 121 -14.63 -25.00 -16.33
N ASN A 122 -15.41 -25.92 -15.76
CA ASN A 122 -16.56 -26.51 -16.43
C ASN A 122 -17.67 -25.49 -16.73
N TYR A 123 -17.92 -24.54 -15.83
CA TYR A 123 -18.97 -23.53 -16.01
C TYR A 123 -18.54 -22.34 -16.86
N THR A 124 -17.26 -21.97 -16.82
CA THR A 124 -16.75 -20.77 -17.52
C THR A 124 -16.14 -21.11 -18.88
N GLY A 125 -15.72 -22.35 -19.11
CA GLY A 125 -14.90 -22.77 -20.24
C GLY A 125 -13.45 -22.28 -20.15
N MET A 126 -13.06 -21.56 -19.09
CA MET A 126 -11.69 -21.12 -18.86
C MET A 126 -10.87 -22.27 -18.26
N ASN A 127 -9.59 -22.36 -18.59
CA ASN A 127 -8.70 -23.36 -17.99
C ASN A 127 -8.16 -22.86 -16.65
N ILE A 128 -8.89 -23.07 -15.56
CA ILE A 128 -8.45 -22.66 -14.22
C ILE A 128 -7.49 -23.70 -13.65
N ARG A 129 -6.24 -23.29 -13.41
CA ARG A 129 -5.15 -24.11 -12.89
C ARG A 129 -4.38 -23.45 -11.76
N ARG A 130 -4.53 -22.13 -11.57
CA ARG A 130 -3.76 -21.34 -10.61
C ARG A 130 -4.67 -20.52 -9.70
N PRO A 131 -4.27 -20.31 -8.43
CA PRO A 131 -4.98 -19.39 -7.53
C PRO A 131 -5.17 -17.97 -8.10
N SER A 132 -4.21 -17.45 -8.86
CA SER A 132 -4.29 -16.12 -9.47
C SER A 132 -5.41 -15.96 -10.50
N GLU A 133 -5.82 -17.04 -11.18
CA GLU A 133 -6.92 -17.02 -12.13
C GLU A 133 -8.27 -16.97 -11.40
N VAL A 134 -8.37 -17.67 -10.26
CA VAL A 134 -9.55 -17.58 -9.38
C VAL A 134 -9.63 -16.20 -8.75
N ALA A 135 -8.51 -15.63 -8.28
CA ALA A 135 -8.47 -14.28 -7.72
C ALA A 135 -8.89 -13.22 -8.74
N LEU A 136 -8.41 -13.31 -10.00
CA LEU A 136 -8.85 -12.40 -11.06
C LEU A 136 -10.35 -12.53 -11.34
N LEU A 137 -10.87 -13.76 -11.41
CA LEU A 137 -12.30 -13.99 -11.62
C LEU A 137 -13.13 -13.48 -10.44
N TYR A 138 -12.62 -13.62 -9.21
CA TYR A 138 -13.23 -13.07 -8.00
C TYR A 138 -13.43 -11.56 -8.13
N SER A 139 -12.39 -10.79 -8.47
CA SER A 139 -12.47 -9.33 -8.66
C SER A 139 -13.44 -8.93 -9.79
N VAL A 140 -13.54 -9.75 -10.85
CA VAL A 140 -14.53 -9.53 -11.92
C VAL A 140 -15.95 -9.70 -11.38
N LEU A 141 -16.20 -10.71 -10.55
CA LEU A 141 -17.52 -10.93 -9.94
C LEU A 141 -17.88 -9.84 -8.93
N GLU A 142 -16.91 -9.34 -8.14
CA GLU A 142 -17.10 -8.16 -7.27
C GLU A 142 -17.53 -6.94 -8.09
N THR A 143 -16.78 -6.62 -9.15
CA THR A 143 -17.12 -5.51 -10.05
C THR A 143 -18.53 -5.66 -10.63
N LYS A 144 -18.95 -6.88 -10.99
CA LYS A 144 -20.32 -7.12 -11.48
C LYS A 144 -21.36 -6.90 -10.38
N ALA A 145 -21.10 -7.35 -9.15
CA ALA A 145 -21.98 -7.14 -8.01
C ALA A 145 -22.17 -5.65 -7.72
N ASP A 146 -21.08 -4.87 -7.74
CA ASP A 146 -21.12 -3.41 -7.53
C ASP A 146 -21.88 -2.64 -8.60
N LEU A 147 -21.89 -3.18 -9.82
CA LEU A 147 -22.67 -2.65 -10.94
C LEU A 147 -24.14 -3.11 -10.89
N ASN A 148 -24.56 -3.81 -9.84
CA ASN A 148 -25.87 -4.45 -9.71
C ASN A 148 -26.21 -5.36 -10.92
N GLN A 149 -25.20 -5.98 -11.51
CA GLN A 149 -25.39 -6.93 -12.60
C GLN A 149 -25.69 -8.32 -12.05
N PRO A 150 -26.51 -9.13 -12.75
CA PRO A 150 -26.76 -10.50 -12.33
C PRO A 150 -25.45 -11.30 -12.32
N LEU A 151 -25.18 -11.95 -11.19
CA LEU A 151 -24.09 -12.89 -11.04
C LEU A 151 -24.50 -14.25 -11.65
N PRO A 152 -23.54 -15.00 -12.22
CA PRO A 152 -23.81 -16.34 -12.72
C PRO A 152 -24.33 -17.25 -11.60
N TYR A 153 -25.31 -18.11 -11.91
CA TYR A 153 -25.93 -18.99 -10.90
C TYR A 153 -24.92 -19.94 -10.23
N TRP A 154 -23.88 -20.37 -10.96
CA TRP A 154 -22.83 -21.24 -10.46
C TRP A 154 -21.93 -20.57 -9.41
N ALA A 155 -21.91 -19.23 -9.36
CA ALA A 155 -21.04 -18.50 -8.44
C ALA A 155 -21.63 -18.40 -7.02
N ARG A 156 -22.94 -18.64 -6.84
CA ARG A 156 -23.70 -18.34 -5.60
C ARG A 156 -23.12 -18.97 -4.34
N ASP A 157 -22.60 -20.19 -4.44
CA ASP A 157 -22.12 -20.95 -3.27
C ASP A 157 -20.61 -20.79 -3.02
N ILE A 158 -19.89 -20.15 -3.96
CA ILE A 158 -18.42 -20.01 -3.92
C ILE A 158 -17.95 -18.56 -3.85
N PHE A 159 -18.85 -17.60 -4.08
CA PHE A 159 -18.65 -16.16 -4.08
C PHE A 159 -19.84 -15.44 -3.40
N PRO A 160 -19.65 -14.33 -2.68
CA PRO A 160 -18.36 -13.71 -2.34
C PRO A 160 -17.68 -14.44 -1.18
N ASN A 161 -18.45 -15.09 -0.32
CA ASN A 161 -17.94 -15.84 0.82
C ASN A 161 -17.90 -17.33 0.43
N GLY A 162 -16.73 -17.95 0.41
CA GLY A 162 -16.61 -19.37 0.07
C GLY A 162 -15.27 -19.76 -0.54
N GLY A 163 -15.31 -20.74 -1.44
CA GLY A 163 -14.12 -21.33 -2.04
C GLY A 163 -13.25 -20.32 -2.80
N MET A 164 -13.86 -19.39 -3.55
CA MET A 164 -13.10 -18.40 -4.30
C MET A 164 -12.36 -17.43 -3.37
N TYR A 165 -13.02 -16.99 -2.29
CA TYR A 165 -12.40 -16.13 -1.27
C TYR A 165 -11.16 -16.78 -0.66
N ASN A 166 -11.26 -18.04 -0.24
CA ASN A 166 -10.15 -18.78 0.35
C ASN A 166 -8.97 -18.93 -0.62
N VAL A 167 -9.25 -19.18 -1.90
CA VAL A 167 -8.21 -19.28 -2.93
C VAL A 167 -7.57 -17.92 -3.22
N SER A 168 -8.34 -16.84 -3.22
CA SER A 168 -7.80 -15.48 -3.34
C SER A 168 -6.84 -15.15 -2.17
N LEU A 169 -7.18 -15.55 -0.94
CA LEU A 169 -6.27 -15.41 0.20
C LEU A 169 -5.01 -16.28 0.07
N LEU A 170 -5.16 -17.50 -0.45
CA LEU A 170 -4.02 -18.37 -0.76
C LEU A 170 -3.09 -17.73 -1.80
N GLU A 171 -3.62 -17.04 -2.79
CA GLU A 171 -2.79 -16.33 -3.77
C GLU A 171 -1.91 -15.28 -3.10
N TYR A 172 -2.46 -14.48 -2.18
CA TYR A 172 -1.68 -13.51 -1.41
C TYR A 172 -0.58 -14.16 -0.56
N ASP A 173 -0.80 -15.38 -0.06
CA ASP A 173 0.24 -16.15 0.63
C ASP A 173 1.37 -16.57 -0.31
N LEU A 174 1.02 -17.11 -1.47
CA LEU A 174 1.99 -17.56 -2.47
C LEU A 174 2.83 -16.42 -3.06
N LEU A 175 2.32 -15.19 -3.08
CA LEU A 175 3.06 -13.98 -3.46
C LEU A 175 4.07 -13.49 -2.39
N TRP A 176 4.18 -14.17 -1.25
CA TRP A 176 4.98 -13.75 -0.09
C TRP A 176 5.83 -14.88 0.52
N GLU A 177 6.07 -15.97 -0.20
CA GLU A 177 6.76 -17.16 0.34
C GLU A 177 8.28 -16.94 0.47
N THR A 178 8.92 -16.41 -0.57
CA THR A 178 10.39 -16.38 -0.66
C THR A 178 10.99 -15.02 -0.28
N PRO A 179 12.26 -14.97 0.18
CA PRO A 179 12.93 -13.70 0.46
C PRO A 179 12.95 -12.72 -0.72
N LEU A 180 13.04 -13.23 -1.96
CA LEU A 180 12.99 -12.41 -3.16
C LEU A 180 11.61 -11.76 -3.34
N GLN A 181 10.53 -12.55 -3.20
CA GLN A 181 9.16 -12.04 -3.27
C GLN A 181 8.91 -10.99 -2.18
N LYS A 182 9.35 -11.26 -0.94
CA LYS A 182 9.22 -10.32 0.18
C LYS A 182 9.87 -8.97 -0.13
N LYS A 183 11.09 -9.00 -0.67
CA LYS A 183 11.87 -7.81 -1.03
C LYS A 183 11.31 -7.03 -2.23
N LEU A 184 10.84 -7.72 -3.28
CA LEU A 184 10.32 -7.10 -4.51
C LEU A 184 8.84 -6.69 -4.42
N ASN A 185 8.11 -7.18 -3.43
CA ASN A 185 6.72 -6.81 -3.20
C ASN A 185 6.64 -5.77 -2.07
N GLY A 186 6.04 -6.10 -0.93
CA GLY A 186 5.88 -5.18 0.19
C GLY A 186 7.19 -4.60 0.75
N GLY A 187 8.33 -5.30 0.61
CA GLY A 187 9.65 -4.83 1.03
C GLY A 187 10.10 -3.56 0.30
N ALA A 188 9.85 -3.48 -1.01
CA ALA A 188 10.15 -2.30 -1.82
C ALA A 188 9.35 -1.09 -1.34
N ILE A 189 8.06 -1.29 -1.07
CA ILE A 189 7.15 -0.23 -0.65
C ILE A 189 7.49 0.28 0.76
N VAL A 190 7.68 -0.62 1.74
CA VAL A 190 8.05 -0.17 3.09
C VAL A 190 9.44 0.45 3.15
N ARG A 191 10.36 0.03 2.27
CA ARG A 191 11.65 0.71 2.10
C ARG A 191 11.45 2.13 1.60
N GLU A 192 10.63 2.35 0.58
CA GLU A 192 10.35 3.68 0.05
C GLU A 192 9.74 4.59 1.12
N ILE A 193 8.78 4.07 1.90
CA ILE A 193 8.17 4.80 3.03
C ILE A 193 9.24 5.15 4.06
N LEU A 194 10.02 4.17 4.52
CA LEU A 194 11.10 4.36 5.51
C LEU A 194 12.14 5.38 5.04
N VAL A 195 12.59 5.30 3.78
CA VAL A 195 13.55 6.23 3.20
C VAL A 195 12.98 7.64 3.16
N ASN A 196 11.72 7.82 2.73
CA ASN A 196 11.07 9.13 2.73
C ASN A 196 10.96 9.73 4.15
N LEU A 197 10.63 8.90 5.15
CA LEU A 197 10.61 9.34 6.56
C LEU A 197 12.00 9.82 7.01
N LEU A 198 13.04 9.03 6.75
CA LEU A 198 14.42 9.36 7.15
C LEU A 198 14.97 10.59 6.41
N MET A 199 14.71 10.71 5.10
CA MET A 199 15.08 11.88 4.30
C MET A 199 14.37 13.14 4.81
N TYR A 200 13.10 13.04 5.20
CA TYR A 200 12.37 14.15 5.81
C TYR A 200 12.98 14.55 7.16
N ILE A 201 13.30 13.58 8.03
CA ILE A 201 13.95 13.84 9.33
C ILE A 201 15.27 14.57 9.13
N LYS A 202 16.10 14.09 8.19
CA LYS A 202 17.41 14.66 7.84
C LYS A 202 17.33 16.04 7.17
N GLY A 203 16.20 16.36 6.54
CA GLY A 203 15.97 17.63 5.84
C GLY A 203 16.24 17.60 4.34
N ASP A 204 16.45 16.42 3.76
CA ASP A 204 16.60 16.23 2.31
C ASP A 204 15.25 16.41 1.57
N ILE A 205 14.13 16.14 2.26
CA ILE A 205 12.78 16.50 1.81
C ILE A 205 12.37 17.83 2.49
N PRO A 206 11.88 18.83 1.74
CA PRO A 206 11.47 20.10 2.32
C PRO A 206 10.39 19.95 3.41
N ARG A 207 10.51 20.69 4.52
CA ARG A 207 9.52 20.69 5.61
C ARG A 207 8.10 21.06 5.19
N LYS A 208 7.95 21.77 4.05
CA LYS A 208 6.65 22.08 3.45
C LYS A 208 5.91 20.85 2.92
N ARG A 209 6.61 19.75 2.63
CA ARG A 209 6.01 18.47 2.24
C ARG A 209 5.33 17.84 3.46
N LYS A 210 4.02 17.69 3.37
CA LYS A 210 3.19 17.18 4.48
C LYS A 210 2.52 15.86 4.16
N LEU A 211 2.26 15.58 2.87
CA LEU A 211 1.59 14.36 2.46
C LEU A 211 2.26 13.74 1.23
N MET A 212 2.47 12.43 1.27
CA MET A 212 2.85 11.61 0.12
C MET A 212 1.84 10.49 -0.06
N MET A 213 1.38 10.27 -1.28
CA MET A 213 0.37 9.26 -1.57
C MET A 213 0.84 8.31 -2.66
N PHE A 214 0.56 7.04 -2.49
CA PHE A 214 0.83 5.97 -3.44
C PHE A 214 -0.48 5.26 -3.77
N SER A 215 -0.89 5.29 -5.03
CA SER A 215 -2.03 4.49 -5.51
C SER A 215 -1.49 3.23 -6.17
N GLY A 216 -1.90 2.08 -5.64
CA GLY A 216 -1.49 0.75 -6.11
C GLY A 216 -2.69 -0.12 -6.43
N ASN A 217 -2.61 -1.40 -6.05
CA ASN A 217 -3.68 -2.39 -6.07
C ASN A 217 -3.79 -3.08 -4.70
N GLU A 218 -4.81 -3.93 -4.53
CA GLU A 218 -5.10 -4.69 -3.31
C GLU A 218 -3.89 -5.49 -2.81
N ARG A 219 -3.10 -6.07 -3.72
CA ARG A 219 -1.88 -6.82 -3.38
C ARG A 219 -0.81 -5.93 -2.77
N ASN A 220 -0.70 -4.65 -3.16
CA ASN A 220 0.26 -3.72 -2.55
C ASN A 220 -0.05 -3.50 -1.06
N VAL A 221 -1.31 -3.25 -0.70
CA VAL A 221 -1.74 -3.11 0.71
C VAL A 221 -1.51 -4.39 1.49
N VAL A 222 -1.91 -5.54 0.93
CA VAL A 222 -1.67 -6.86 1.55
C VAL A 222 -0.18 -7.06 1.81
N SER A 223 0.66 -6.77 0.81
CA SER A 223 2.11 -6.97 0.91
C SER A 223 2.75 -6.07 1.97
N VAL A 224 2.31 -4.82 2.11
CA VAL A 224 2.79 -3.91 3.17
C VAL A 224 2.37 -4.42 4.54
N LEU A 225 1.10 -4.80 4.73
CA LEU A 225 0.63 -5.36 5.99
C LEU A 225 1.41 -6.64 6.37
N LYS A 226 1.73 -7.50 5.39
CA LYS A 226 2.58 -8.68 5.59
C LYS A 226 4.02 -8.32 5.94
N SER A 227 4.63 -7.34 5.27
CA SER A 227 5.98 -6.83 5.59
C SER A 227 6.09 -6.34 7.02
N LEU A 228 5.05 -5.66 7.51
CA LEU A 228 5.02 -5.09 8.86
C LEU A 228 4.66 -6.11 9.94
N ASN A 229 4.35 -7.36 9.56
CA ASN A 229 3.77 -8.37 10.45
C ASN A 229 2.46 -7.91 11.12
N LEU A 230 1.60 -7.22 10.35
CA LEU A 230 0.31 -6.67 10.75
C LEU A 230 -0.86 -7.24 9.93
N TRP A 231 -0.58 -8.27 9.13
CA TRP A 231 -1.57 -8.88 8.25
C TRP A 231 -2.60 -9.71 9.02
N SER A 232 -3.87 -9.41 8.80
CA SER A 232 -5.00 -10.29 9.13
C SER A 232 -5.62 -10.75 7.81
N PRO A 233 -5.87 -12.05 7.57
CA PRO A 233 -6.37 -12.53 6.28
C PRO A 233 -7.73 -11.92 5.88
N HIS A 234 -7.73 -11.08 4.85
CA HIS A 234 -8.94 -10.57 4.19
C HIS A 234 -8.63 -10.14 2.75
N ILE A 235 -9.65 -9.78 1.98
CA ILE A 235 -9.45 -9.09 0.70
C ILE A 235 -9.67 -7.60 0.99
N PRO A 236 -8.69 -6.71 0.74
CA PRO A 236 -8.89 -5.28 0.94
C PRO A 236 -10.03 -4.75 0.08
N ASN A 237 -10.95 -3.99 0.67
CA ASN A 237 -12.01 -3.33 -0.06
C ASN A 237 -11.46 -2.18 -0.93
N GLU A 238 -12.27 -1.64 -1.85
CA GLU A 238 -11.89 -0.41 -2.55
C GLU A 238 -11.59 0.72 -1.56
N ALA A 239 -10.58 1.52 -1.88
CA ALA A 239 -10.08 2.62 -1.07
C ALA A 239 -9.45 2.19 0.26
N ALA A 240 -9.31 0.89 0.54
CA ALA A 240 -8.54 0.43 1.68
C ALA A 240 -7.11 0.99 1.62
N SER A 241 -6.60 1.45 2.76
CA SER A 241 -5.35 2.21 2.81
C SER A 241 -4.52 1.90 4.05
N VAL A 242 -3.20 1.91 3.91
CA VAL A 242 -2.25 1.96 5.03
C VAL A 242 -1.67 3.37 5.13
N ILE A 243 -1.87 4.01 6.27
CA ILE A 243 -1.49 5.39 6.54
C ILE A 243 -0.38 5.41 7.60
N PHE A 244 0.74 6.05 7.28
CA PHE A 244 1.89 6.22 8.14
C PHE A 244 2.01 7.69 8.53
N GLU A 245 2.00 7.96 9.83
CA GLU A 245 2.10 9.31 10.40
C GLU A 245 3.45 9.43 11.11
N LEU A 246 4.30 10.35 10.66
CA LEU A 246 5.53 10.72 11.33
C LEU A 246 5.22 11.77 12.39
N TYR A 247 5.51 11.43 13.63
CA TYR A 247 5.41 12.32 14.77
C TYR A 247 6.78 12.75 15.26
N PHE A 248 6.85 13.96 15.79
CA PHE A 248 7.96 14.44 16.61
C PHE A 248 7.46 14.73 18.02
N ASP A 249 8.17 14.17 18.99
CA ASP A 249 7.96 14.39 20.40
C ASP A 249 8.94 15.47 20.88
N ASN A 250 8.39 16.62 21.29
CA ASN A 250 9.18 17.75 21.77
C ASN A 250 9.86 17.49 23.12
N GLU A 251 9.38 16.55 23.93
CA GLU A 251 9.97 16.26 25.25
C GLU A 251 11.19 15.36 25.12
N THR A 252 11.09 14.32 24.30
CA THR A 252 12.18 13.37 24.06
C THR A 252 13.09 13.77 22.90
N GLU A 253 12.73 14.82 22.17
CA GLU A 253 13.35 15.27 20.91
C GLU A 253 13.50 14.11 19.90
N SER A 254 12.51 13.23 19.86
CA SER A 254 12.57 11.98 19.10
C SER A 254 11.43 11.83 18.10
N HIS A 255 11.66 11.01 17.08
CA HIS A 255 10.69 10.74 16.03
C HIS A 255 10.09 9.34 16.19
N GLY A 256 8.80 9.23 15.90
CA GLY A 256 8.08 7.96 15.90
C GLY A 256 7.05 7.89 14.79
N VAL A 257 6.65 6.67 14.46
CA VAL A 257 5.71 6.37 13.37
C VAL A 257 4.48 5.72 13.96
N LYS A 258 3.30 6.29 13.67
CA LYS A 258 2.01 5.64 13.88
C LYS A 258 1.49 5.09 12.57
N ILE A 259 0.84 3.93 12.61
CA ILE A 259 0.33 3.26 11.42
C ILE A 259 -1.15 3.01 11.62
N ASN A 260 -1.96 3.35 10.62
CA ASN A 260 -3.40 3.13 10.63
C ASN A 260 -3.81 2.36 9.37
N TYR A 261 -4.82 1.50 9.48
CA TYR A 261 -5.48 0.84 8.37
C TYR A 261 -6.88 1.43 8.18
N TYR A 262 -7.07 2.17 7.09
CA TYR A 262 -8.39 2.58 6.65
C TYR A 262 -9.00 1.45 5.83
N THR A 263 -10.20 1.03 6.21
CA THR A 263 -10.90 -0.16 5.69
C THR A 263 -11.58 0.05 4.33
N GLY A 264 -11.71 1.30 3.89
CA GLY A 264 -12.36 1.65 2.63
C GLY A 264 -13.85 1.94 2.83
N VAL A 265 -14.69 0.98 2.40
CA VAL A 265 -16.14 1.10 2.23
C VAL A 265 -16.90 1.57 3.48
N ASP A 266 -16.46 1.14 4.66
CA ASP A 266 -17.07 1.40 5.97
C ASP A 266 -16.53 2.67 6.66
N GLY A 267 -15.51 3.30 6.08
CA GLY A 267 -14.92 4.53 6.62
C GLY A 267 -14.21 4.35 7.96
N ILE A 268 -13.93 3.11 8.36
CA ILE A 268 -13.33 2.78 9.66
C ILE A 268 -11.81 2.85 9.55
N THR A 269 -11.19 3.51 10.52
CA THR A 269 -9.73 3.56 10.67
C THR A 269 -9.31 2.77 11.90
N ILE A 270 -8.51 1.73 11.67
CA ILE A 270 -8.02 0.82 12.70
C ILE A 270 -6.55 1.15 12.98
N PRO A 271 -6.19 1.58 14.21
CA PRO A 271 -4.80 1.79 14.56
C PRO A 271 -4.06 0.44 14.58
N LEU A 272 -2.92 0.38 13.89
CA LEU A 272 -2.08 -0.81 13.86
C LEU A 272 -0.85 -0.64 14.76
N LYS A 273 -0.49 -1.71 15.46
CA LYS A 273 0.60 -1.70 16.42
C LYS A 273 1.71 -2.66 15.99
N ILE A 274 2.86 -2.09 15.62
CA ILE A 274 4.07 -2.87 15.35
C ILE A 274 4.42 -3.72 16.59
N PRO A 275 4.76 -5.01 16.44
CA PRO A 275 5.21 -5.84 17.55
C PRO A 275 6.33 -5.17 18.35
N ASN A 276 6.23 -5.20 19.68
CA ASN A 276 7.17 -4.56 20.62
C ASN A 276 7.20 -3.02 20.61
N CYS A 277 6.27 -2.35 19.92
CA CYS A 277 6.08 -0.89 20.00
C CYS A 277 4.85 -0.52 20.84
N THR A 278 4.71 0.76 21.20
CA THR A 278 3.42 1.36 21.63
C THR A 278 2.64 1.79 20.37
N GLU A 279 1.61 2.64 20.52
CA GLU A 279 0.85 3.17 19.37
C GLU A 279 1.75 3.98 18.41
N ILE A 280 2.71 4.72 18.95
CA ILE A 280 3.73 5.44 18.17
C ILE A 280 5.05 4.69 18.32
N CYS A 281 5.50 4.06 17.24
CA CYS A 281 6.69 3.22 17.22
C CYS A 281 7.94 4.09 17.00
N PRO A 282 8.95 4.09 17.89
CA PRO A 282 10.17 4.86 17.69
C PRO A 282 10.85 4.53 16.36
N ILE A 283 11.36 5.54 15.64
CA ILE A 283 11.87 5.37 14.26
C ILE A 283 12.97 4.31 14.16
N ARG A 284 13.85 4.19 15.17
CA ARG A 284 14.88 3.15 15.23
C ARG A 284 14.27 1.75 15.35
N THR A 285 13.29 1.57 16.23
CA THR A 285 12.60 0.29 16.39
C THR A 285 11.87 -0.11 15.12
N PHE A 286 11.21 0.85 14.45
CA PHE A 286 10.57 0.64 13.15
C PHE A 286 11.58 0.22 12.07
N LEU A 287 12.75 0.87 11.99
CA LEU A 287 13.82 0.45 11.08
C LEU A 287 14.26 -1.00 11.35
N TYR A 288 14.52 -1.34 12.62
CA TYR A 288 14.96 -2.69 12.99
C TYR A 288 13.90 -3.76 12.70
N SER A 289 12.60 -3.43 12.80
CA SER A 289 11.55 -4.40 12.48
C SER A 289 11.46 -4.76 11.00
N LEU A 290 12.09 -3.98 10.10
CA LEU A 290 12.02 -4.16 8.65
C LEU A 290 13.30 -4.73 8.04
N ILE A 291 14.41 -4.78 8.78
CA ILE A 291 15.76 -4.96 8.21
C ILE A 291 15.89 -6.18 7.29
N ASP A 292 15.23 -7.29 7.62
CA ASP A 292 15.32 -8.55 6.86
C ASP A 292 14.55 -8.51 5.52
N ILE A 293 13.57 -7.61 5.39
CA ILE A 293 12.69 -7.52 4.22
C ILE A 293 13.02 -6.32 3.32
N LEU A 294 13.96 -5.45 3.71
CA LEU A 294 14.39 -4.33 2.87
C LEU A 294 15.23 -4.82 1.67
N PRO A 295 14.88 -4.46 0.44
CA PRO A 295 15.73 -4.69 -0.72
C PRO A 295 16.94 -3.76 -0.72
N GLU A 296 18.10 -4.27 -1.13
CA GLU A 296 19.28 -3.43 -1.39
C GLU A 296 19.02 -2.52 -2.61
N ASN A 297 18.60 -3.12 -3.72
CA ASN A 297 18.24 -2.44 -4.96
C ASN A 297 17.18 -3.25 -5.71
N THR A 298 15.98 -2.70 -5.85
CA THR A 298 14.84 -3.38 -6.47
C THR A 298 15.04 -3.61 -7.97
N GLN A 299 15.64 -2.66 -8.70
CA GLN A 299 15.92 -2.78 -10.13
C GLN A 299 16.89 -3.93 -10.42
N ARG A 300 17.97 -4.04 -9.63
CA ARG A 300 18.92 -5.15 -9.73
C ARG A 300 18.29 -6.48 -9.38
N LEU A 301 17.54 -6.54 -8.27
CA LEU A 301 16.78 -7.74 -7.90
C LEU A 301 15.81 -8.13 -9.00
N CYS A 302 15.28 -7.14 -9.71
CA CYS A 302 14.32 -7.36 -10.76
C CYS A 302 14.91 -7.80 -12.10
N HIS A 303 16.18 -7.49 -12.33
CA HIS A 303 16.86 -7.62 -13.62
C HIS A 303 16.29 -6.68 -14.70
N CYS A 304 15.80 -5.50 -14.30
CA CYS A 304 15.46 -4.43 -15.24
C CYS A 304 16.76 -3.76 -15.76
N GLY A 305 17.24 -4.20 -16.92
CA GLY A 305 18.25 -3.48 -17.73
C GLY A 305 19.67 -4.07 -17.78
N LYS A 306 20.32 -3.88 -18.94
CA LYS A 306 21.72 -4.21 -19.21
C LYS A 306 22.65 -3.62 -18.14
N ILE A 307 23.69 -4.38 -17.80
CA ILE A 307 24.77 -3.99 -16.88
C ILE A 307 25.34 -2.65 -17.34
N ASP A 308 25.20 -1.62 -16.50
CA ASP A 308 26.08 -0.46 -16.53
C ASP A 308 26.82 -0.38 -15.19
N LEU A 309 28.14 -0.39 -15.29
CA LEU A 309 29.09 -0.50 -14.19
C LEU A 309 29.46 0.90 -13.68
N SER A 310 28.53 1.58 -13.04
CA SER A 310 28.86 2.72 -12.18
C SER A 310 27.68 3.09 -11.31
N ASP A 311 27.54 2.44 -10.16
CA ASP A 311 26.97 3.15 -9.02
C ASP A 311 27.58 2.62 -7.72
N GLN A 312 28.36 3.49 -7.10
CA GLN A 312 29.03 3.27 -5.84
C GLN A 312 28.00 3.27 -4.72
N SER A 313 28.05 2.22 -3.91
CA SER A 313 27.36 2.11 -2.63
C SER A 313 27.60 3.32 -1.74
N VAL A 314 26.54 4.02 -1.37
CA VAL A 314 26.54 4.90 -0.20
C VAL A 314 25.63 4.28 0.85
N ILE A 315 26.19 3.38 1.64
CA ILE A 315 25.74 3.17 3.02
C ILE A 315 26.78 3.87 3.88
N SER A 316 26.57 5.17 4.14
CA SER A 316 27.33 5.86 5.17
C SER A 316 26.77 5.46 6.53
N ASN A 317 27.45 4.50 7.15
CA ASN A 317 27.41 4.28 8.59
C ASN A 317 27.92 5.55 9.28
N ASP A 318 27.03 6.42 9.72
CA ASP A 318 27.31 7.40 10.78
C ASP A 318 26.00 7.93 11.36
N ILE A 319 25.42 7.19 12.30
CA ILE A 319 24.52 7.73 13.32
C ILE A 319 24.95 7.19 14.68
N ILE A 320 26.09 7.68 15.15
CA ILE A 320 26.51 7.63 16.55
C ILE A 320 26.13 8.96 17.22
N TYR A 321 25.84 8.90 18.52
CA TYR A 321 25.38 9.92 19.47
C TYR A 321 23.85 10.00 19.64
N SER A 322 23.26 9.92 20.84
CA SER A 322 23.80 9.67 22.19
C SER A 322 22.74 8.91 23.00
N SER A 323 23.18 7.96 23.83
CA SER A 323 22.32 7.23 24.75
C SER A 323 22.05 8.07 26.00
N ARG A 324 20.80 8.46 26.23
CA ARG A 324 20.29 8.67 27.59
C ARG A 324 19.04 7.84 27.78
N SER A 325 19.20 6.72 28.49
CA SER A 325 18.07 6.03 29.11
C SER A 325 17.54 6.92 30.22
N VAL A 326 16.32 7.40 30.09
CA VAL A 326 15.57 7.96 31.22
C VAL A 326 14.21 7.28 31.24
N SER A 327 14.05 6.38 32.22
CA SER A 327 12.75 5.91 32.67
C SER A 327 12.13 7.02 33.49
N HIS A 328 11.07 7.68 33.02
CA HIS A 328 10.19 8.45 33.90
C HIS A 328 8.71 8.29 33.51
N ARG A 329 7.89 8.39 34.55
CA ARG A 329 6.46 8.12 34.62
C ARG A 329 5.66 9.05 33.70
N LEU A 330 4.63 8.50 33.07
CA LEU A 330 3.57 9.26 32.41
C LEU A 330 2.86 10.18 33.41
N GLN A 331 2.91 11.48 33.14
CA GLN A 331 1.78 12.38 33.36
C GLN A 331 1.94 13.68 32.55
N SER A 332 0.90 13.97 31.75
CA SER A 332 0.50 15.29 31.23
C SER A 332 1.00 15.70 29.83
N ILE A 333 0.06 15.61 28.87
CA ILE A 333 -0.04 16.35 27.59
C ILE A 333 1.19 16.19 26.67
N MET A 334 1.20 15.11 25.90
CA MET A 334 2.13 14.94 24.78
C MET A 334 1.90 16.05 23.75
N HIS A 335 2.80 17.03 23.68
CA HIS A 335 2.89 17.95 22.56
C HIS A 335 3.56 17.24 21.37
N LEU A 336 2.86 16.25 20.82
CA LEU A 336 3.23 15.55 19.61
C LEU A 336 2.83 16.38 18.40
N SER A 337 3.79 16.68 17.53
CA SER A 337 3.53 17.34 16.25
C SER A 337 3.57 16.31 15.13
N ILE A 338 2.48 16.19 14.37
CA ILE A 338 2.49 15.45 13.09
C ILE A 338 3.34 16.26 12.10
N LEU A 339 4.28 15.60 11.44
CA LEU A 339 5.22 16.25 10.52
C LEU A 339 5.05 15.81 9.07
N LEU A 340 4.70 14.53 8.85
CA LEU A 340 4.54 13.95 7.52
C LEU A 340 3.53 12.81 7.58
N VAL A 341 2.65 12.72 6.59
CA VAL A 341 1.75 11.60 6.37
C VAL A 341 2.13 10.92 5.06
N ILE A 342 2.19 9.58 5.05
CA ILE A 342 2.37 8.77 3.86
C ILE A 342 1.21 7.79 3.76
N THR A 343 0.48 7.76 2.65
CA THR A 343 -0.68 6.89 2.44
C THR A 343 -0.48 6.00 1.22
N LEU A 344 -0.61 4.69 1.40
CA LEU A 344 -0.74 3.71 0.31
C LEU A 344 -2.18 3.23 0.24
N PHE A 345 -2.80 3.26 -0.93
CA PHE A 345 -4.21 2.86 -1.10
C PHE A 345 -4.46 2.12 -2.42
N VAL A 346 -5.65 1.51 -2.52
CA VAL A 346 -6.05 0.58 -3.59
C VAL A 346 -7.32 1.05 -4.27
#